data_AF-A0A1F6HPQ6-F1
#
_entry.id   AF-A0A1F6HPQ6-F1
#
_cell.length_a   1.000
_cell.length_b   1.000
_cell.length_c   1.000
_cell.angle_alpha   90.00
_cell.angle_beta   90.00
_cell.angle_gamma   90.00
#
_symmetry.space_group_name_H-M   'P 1'
#
loop_
_entity.id
_entity.type
_entity.pdbx_description
1 polymer ?
#
loop_
_entity_poly.entity_id
_entity_poly.type
_entity_poly.pdbx_seq_one_letter_code
_entity_poly.pdbx_strand_id
1 'polypeptide(L)' 'MCYNCGCGLPDDDMGQGHAGVDPNGKSITNKTFKAAADSQGMTEKDAKNNTLELLQKVLDEKKQ' A
#
# COMPACT_ATOMS: atom_id res chain seq x y z
N MET A 1 4.28 14.05 17.82
CA MET A 1 3.03 13.41 17.38
C MET A 1 3.01 12.00 17.94
N CYS A 2 1.95 11.62 18.66
CA CYS A 2 1.77 10.24 19.11
C CYS A 2 1.35 9.42 17.88
N TYR A 3 2.30 8.79 17.20
CA TYR A 3 2.00 7.87 16.12
C TYR A 3 1.23 6.69 16.73
N ASN A 4 -0.04 6.52 16.36
CA ASN A 4 -0.79 5.32 16.71
C ASN A 4 -0.04 4.11 16.17
N CYS A 5 0.00 3.01 16.92
CA CYS A 5 0.75 1.81 16.56
C CYS A 5 -0.02 0.88 15.60
N GLY A 6 -1.05 1.37 14.89
CA GLY A 6 -1.99 0.73 13.93
C GLY A 6 -1.43 -0.18 12.80
N CYS A 7 -0.29 -0.83 13.03
CA CYS A 7 0.23 -1.95 12.29
C CYS A 7 -0.86 -3.01 12.10
N GLY A 8 -1.02 -3.47 10.86
CA GLY A 8 -2.03 -4.46 10.49
C GLY A 8 -3.44 -3.88 10.23
N LEU A 9 -3.66 -2.57 10.37
CA LEU A 9 -4.90 -1.91 9.96
C LEU A 9 -4.74 -1.33 8.55
N PRO A 10 -5.43 -1.87 7.52
CA PRO A 10 -5.22 -1.46 6.14
C PRO A 10 -5.57 0.00 5.82
N ASP A 11 -6.37 0.67 6.65
CA ASP A 11 -6.80 2.06 6.45
C ASP A 11 -6.04 3.08 7.31
N ASP A 12 -5.30 2.62 8.32
CA ASP A 12 -4.58 3.50 9.26
C ASP A 12 -3.20 3.87 8.69
N ASP A 13 -2.92 5.16 8.61
CA ASP A 13 -1.66 5.68 8.10
C ASP A 13 -0.62 5.89 9.20
N MET A 14 -0.93 5.55 10.45
CA MET A 14 -0.03 5.66 11.61
C MET A 14 0.37 7.11 11.90
N GLY A 15 -0.36 8.09 11.37
CA GLY A 15 0.05 9.50 11.37
C GLY A 15 1.28 9.79 10.50
N GLN A 16 1.61 8.91 9.55
CA GLN A 16 2.72 9.06 8.60
C GLN A 16 2.27 9.46 7.19
N GLY A 17 0.97 9.67 6.97
CA GLY A 17 0.40 9.93 5.64
C GLY A 17 0.42 8.70 4.74
N HIS A 18 -0.31 8.78 3.65
CA HIS A 18 -0.51 7.69 2.70
C HIS A 18 0.49 7.81 1.54
N ALA A 19 1.28 6.75 1.34
CA ALA A 19 2.26 6.69 0.26
C ALA A 19 1.58 6.91 -1.11
N GLY A 20 2.19 7.74 -1.95
CA GLY A 20 1.68 8.07 -3.29
C GLY A 20 0.44 8.97 -3.34
N VAL A 21 -0.07 9.40 -2.18
CA VAL A 21 -1.23 10.31 -2.07
C VAL A 21 -0.83 11.62 -1.42
N ASP A 22 -0.20 11.55 -0.24
CA ASP A 22 0.25 12.73 0.47
C ASP A 22 1.70 13.06 0.09
N PRO A 23 2.10 14.35 -0.02
CA PRO A 23 3.42 14.74 -0.49
C PRO A 23 4.60 14.10 0.25
N ASN A 24 4.40 13.79 1.54
CA ASN A 24 5.40 13.13 2.40
C ASN A 24 4.86 11.83 3.03
N GLY A 25 3.80 11.24 2.45
CA GLY A 25 3.16 10.05 2.97
C GLY A 25 4.04 8.80 2.88
N LYS A 26 4.09 7.99 3.94
CA LYS A 26 4.98 6.82 4.02
C LYS A 26 4.25 5.50 4.26
N SER A 27 3.01 5.54 4.74
CA SER A 27 2.25 4.32 5.05
C SER A 27 1.59 3.78 3.80
N ILE A 28 1.77 2.48 3.55
CA ILE A 28 1.07 1.76 2.50
C ILE A 28 -0.29 1.34 3.07
N THR A 29 -1.35 2.03 2.65
CA THR A 29 -2.74 1.78 3.10
C THR A 29 -3.67 1.53 1.92
N ASN A 30 -4.94 1.24 2.16
CA ASN A 30 -5.98 1.14 1.13
C ASN A 30 -6.06 2.40 0.27
N LYS A 31 -5.81 3.58 0.85
CA LYS A 31 -5.78 4.85 0.12
C LYS A 31 -4.64 4.89 -0.91
N THR A 32 -3.48 4.32 -0.58
CA THR A 32 -2.37 4.12 -1.52
C THR A 32 -2.78 3.22 -2.68
N PHE A 33 -3.41 2.08 -2.38
CA PHE A 33 -3.87 1.15 -3.43
C PHE A 33 -4.96 1.76 -4.30
N LYS A 34 -5.87 2.55 -3.71
CA LYS A 34 -6.90 3.26 -4.45
C LYS A 34 -6.31 4.27 -5.43
N ALA A 35 -5.37 5.10 -4.98
CA ALA A 35 -4.72 6.07 -5.86
C ALA A 35 -3.93 5.40 -6.99
N ALA A 36 -3.24 4.30 -6.70
CA ALA A 36 -2.58 3.49 -7.71
C ALA A 36 -3.58 2.91 -8.71
N ALA A 37 -4.69 2.33 -8.24
CA ALA A 37 -5.74 1.77 -9.08
C ALA A 37 -6.36 2.82 -10.01
N ASP A 38 -6.74 3.98 -9.45
CA ASP A 38 -7.33 5.10 -10.18
C ASP A 38 -6.35 5.61 -11.27
N SER A 39 -5.04 5.69 -10.98
CA SER A 39 -4.01 6.11 -11.95
C SER A 39 -3.79 5.13 -13.10
N GLN A 40 -4.12 3.85 -12.90
CA GLN A 40 -3.95 2.78 -13.88
C GLN A 40 -5.26 2.37 -14.54
N GLY A 41 -6.38 3.04 -14.22
CA GLY A 41 -7.70 2.72 -14.75
C GLY A 41 -8.22 1.33 -14.35
N MET A 42 -7.86 0.83 -13.17
CA MET A 42 -8.27 -0.48 -12.65
C MET A 42 -9.02 -0.36 -11.32
N THR A 43 -9.57 -1.47 -10.82
CA THR A 43 -10.22 -1.47 -9.49
C THR A 43 -9.18 -1.57 -8.37
N GLU A 44 -9.54 -1.07 -7.18
CA GLU A 44 -8.69 -1.19 -5.98
C GLU A 44 -8.35 -2.66 -5.66
N LYS A 45 -9.30 -3.58 -5.90
CA LYS A 45 -9.11 -5.02 -5.72
C LYS A 45 -8.05 -5.56 -6.68
N ASP A 46 -8.11 -5.18 -7.95
CA ASP A 46 -7.14 -5.62 -8.95
C ASP A 46 -5.75 -5.09 -8.65
N ALA A 47 -5.63 -3.82 -8.21
CA ALA A 47 -4.36 -3.25 -7.79
C ALA A 47 -3.73 -4.00 -6.60
N LYS A 48 -4.54 -4.42 -5.62
CA LYS A 48 -4.07 -5.24 -4.49
C LYS A 48 -3.62 -6.63 -4.94
N ASN A 49 -4.40 -7.29 -5.80
CA ASN A 49 -4.05 -8.61 -6.33
C ASN A 49 -2.76 -8.56 -7.15
N ASN A 50 -2.64 -7.61 -8.08
CA ASN A 50 -1.43 -7.41 -8.88
C ASN A 50 -0.21 -7.15 -7.99
N THR A 51 -0.38 -6.32 -6.95
CA THR A 51 0.71 -6.06 -5.99
C THR A 51 1.10 -7.33 -5.24
N LEU A 52 0.13 -8.13 -4.79
CA LEU A 52 0.40 -9.41 -4.13
C LEU A 52 1.18 -10.37 -5.04
N GLU A 53 0.80 -10.50 -6.31
CA GLU A 53 1.51 -11.33 -7.28
C GLU A 53 2.96 -10.86 -7.50
N LEU A 54 3.19 -9.55 -7.60
CA LEU A 54 4.53 -8.98 -7.72
C LEU A 54 5.37 -9.22 -6.46
N LEU A 55 4.79 -9.04 -5.27
CA LEU A 55 5.47 -9.31 -4.00
C LEU A 55 5.82 -10.79 -3.86
N GLN A 56 4.92 -11.71 -4.25
CA GLN A 56 5.20 -13.14 -4.25
C GLN A 56 6.40 -13.48 -5.14
N LYS A 57 6.45 -12.95 -6.37
CA LYS A 57 7.61 -13.13 -7.27
C LYS A 57 8.91 -12.68 -6.62
N VAL A 58 8.94 -11.46 -6.07
CA VAL A 58 10.15 -10.90 -5.43
C VAL A 58 10.56 -11.66 -4.17
N LEU A 59 9.60 -12.13 -3.37
CA LEU A 59 9.88 -12.86 -2.13
C LEU A 59 10.28 -14.31 -2.36
N ASP A 60 9.74 -14.95 -3.40
CA ASP A 60 10.14 -16.30 -3.80
C ASP A 60 11.50 -16.30 -4.51
N GLU A 61 11.82 -15.27 -5.29
CA GLU A 61 13.17 -15.03 -5.83
C GLU A 61 14.22 -14.83 -4.71
N LYS A 62 13.83 -14.28 -3.57
CA LYS A 62 14.71 -14.11 -2.40
C LYS A 62 14.98 -15.39 -1.60
N LYS A 63 14.37 -16.52 -1.96
CA LYS A 63 14.60 -17.83 -1.33
C LYS A 63 15.59 -18.74 -2.07
N GLN A 64 16.15 -18.29 -3.21
CA GLN A 64 17.25 -18.95 -3.92
C GLN A 64 18.58 -18.25 -3.63
#